data_AF-A0A7M4D5B0-F1
#
_entry.id   AF-A0A7M4D5B0-F1
#
_cell.length_a   1.000
_cell.length_b   1.000
_cell.length_c   1.000
_cell.angle_alpha   90.00
_cell.angle_beta   90.00
_cell.angle_gamma   90.00
#
_symmetry.space_group_name_H-M   'P 1'
#
loop_
_entity.id
_entity.type
_entity.pdbx_description
1 polymer ?
#
loop_
_entity_poly.entity_id
_entity_poly.type
_entity_poly.pdbx_seq_one_letter_code
_entity_poly.pdbx_strand_id
1 'polypeptide(L)'
;MTYFYDYGRWGLTPPPRRTGIRKLKHRLHIAGKDKSGRSHYFTFNSFIWSAQVAVYSKNTKGEEEDSRDIFGTTIHELAHVAHWGMGYSTGQFVLDALTSDPKLPESWAVGVEWKVTKDIYGSYPEDLQSYTIKSITDNKGYTPLVIDLIDDENQKVTHYNNSAYPDDKVSGYTLKQLNDALPGALGSWWSWRTKIKEKYNNSTEENVDYLFRTYN
;
A
#
# COMPACT_ATOMS: atom_id res chain seq x y z
N MET A 1 -22.94 3.73 9.28
CA MET A 1 -21.49 4.03 9.34
C MET A 1 -20.86 3.31 8.17
N THR A 2 -20.65 4.02 7.07
CA THR A 2 -20.07 3.47 5.85
C THR A 2 -18.57 3.35 6.09
N TYR A 3 -18.03 2.13 6.05
CA TYR A 3 -16.59 1.92 6.12
C TYR A 3 -15.98 2.46 4.83
N PHE A 4 -14.91 3.28 4.93
CA PHE A 4 -14.23 3.87 3.77
C PHE A 4 -13.63 2.83 2.81
N TYR A 5 -13.38 1.60 3.27
CA TYR A 5 -13.25 0.43 2.40
C TYR A 5 -14.63 -0.01 1.91
N ASP A 6 -15.30 0.85 1.15
CA ASP A 6 -16.57 0.50 0.54
C ASP A 6 -16.28 -0.48 -0.60
N TYR A 7 -16.74 -1.73 -0.43
CA TYR A 7 -16.67 -2.76 -1.45
C TYR A 7 -17.28 -2.28 -2.78
N GLY A 8 -18.22 -1.31 -2.73
CA GLY A 8 -18.85 -0.72 -3.90
C GLY A 8 -17.96 0.19 -4.74
N ARG A 9 -16.97 0.91 -4.17
CA ARG A 9 -16.18 1.93 -4.91
C ARG A 9 -14.84 1.43 -5.43
N TRP A 10 -14.06 0.73 -4.60
CA TRP A 10 -12.71 0.28 -4.97
C TRP A 10 -12.54 -1.24 -4.98
N GLY A 11 -13.55 -1.99 -4.54
CA GLY A 11 -13.51 -3.46 -4.49
C GLY A 11 -12.45 -4.03 -3.54
N LEU A 12 -11.95 -3.22 -2.60
CA LEU A 12 -10.92 -3.62 -1.64
C LEU A 12 -11.52 -4.53 -0.55
N THR A 13 -10.74 -5.52 -0.11
CA THR A 13 -11.10 -6.36 1.04
C THR A 13 -11.09 -5.50 2.30
N PRO A 14 -12.21 -5.36 3.04
CA PRO A 14 -12.20 -4.59 4.28
C PRO A 14 -11.41 -5.32 5.36
N PRO A 15 -10.85 -4.58 6.35
CA PRO A 15 -10.24 -5.17 7.53
C PRO A 15 -11.20 -6.17 8.22
N PRO A 16 -10.67 -7.20 8.92
CA PRO A 16 -11.47 -8.25 9.53
C PRO A 16 -12.65 -7.72 10.37
N ARG A 17 -13.87 -8.11 9.98
CA ARG A 17 -15.10 -7.83 10.73
C ARG A 17 -15.45 -8.99 11.66
N ARG A 18 -16.16 -8.70 12.74
CA ARG A 18 -16.55 -9.70 13.74
C ARG A 18 -17.59 -10.66 13.16
N THR A 19 -17.24 -11.93 12.97
CA THR A 19 -18.20 -13.02 12.65
C THR A 19 -17.92 -14.25 13.54
N GLY A 20 -18.95 -14.71 14.27
CA GLY A 20 -18.94 -15.97 15.04
C GLY A 20 -18.96 -15.86 16.58
N ILE A 21 -19.41 -16.96 17.21
CA ILE A 21 -19.83 -17.11 18.64
C ILE A 21 -18.66 -17.00 19.65
N ARG A 22 -17.39 -17.00 19.20
CA ARG A 22 -16.21 -16.82 20.05
C ARG A 22 -15.66 -15.39 19.97
N LYS A 23 -15.85 -14.64 21.05
CA LYS A 23 -15.38 -13.27 21.32
C LYS A 23 -13.84 -13.14 21.43
N LEU A 24 -13.08 -13.64 20.45
CA LEU A 24 -11.60 -13.59 20.46
C LEU A 24 -10.97 -12.99 19.20
N LYS A 25 -11.74 -12.40 18.28
CA LYS A 25 -11.17 -11.59 17.19
C LYS A 25 -11.15 -10.12 17.62
N HIS A 26 -9.94 -9.59 17.82
CA HIS A 26 -9.69 -8.22 18.28
C HIS A 26 -10.32 -7.19 17.33
N ARG A 27 -10.89 -6.11 17.90
CA ARG A 27 -11.33 -4.94 17.12
C ARG A 27 -10.08 -4.26 16.55
N LEU A 28 -10.19 -3.72 15.33
CA LEU A 28 -9.25 -2.71 14.88
C LEU A 28 -9.42 -1.47 15.76
N HIS A 29 -8.35 -1.08 16.45
CA HIS A 29 -8.27 0.16 17.21
C HIS A 29 -7.30 1.09 16.50
N ILE A 30 -7.77 2.30 16.17
CA ILE A 30 -6.97 3.38 15.58
C ILE A 30 -6.81 4.45 16.67
N ALA A 31 -5.57 4.88 16.93
CA ALA A 31 -5.27 5.97 17.84
C ALA A 31 -4.82 7.20 17.04
N GLY A 32 -5.42 8.35 17.32
CA GLY A 32 -4.88 9.66 16.94
C GLY A 32 -4.03 10.23 18.05
N LYS A 33 -2.88 10.80 17.73
CA LYS A 33 -1.94 11.38 18.69
C LYS A 33 -1.60 12.82 18.31
N ASP A 34 -1.93 13.76 19.19
CA ASP A 34 -1.49 15.16 19.08
C ASP A 34 -0.07 15.35 19.64
N LYS A 35 0.90 14.80 18.92
CA LYS A 35 2.33 14.98 19.19
C LYS A 35 3.14 14.56 17.97
N SER A 36 4.42 14.92 17.93
CA SER A 36 5.36 14.47 16.91
C SER A 36 5.55 12.96 16.94
N GLY A 37 5.59 12.35 15.76
CA GLY A 37 5.93 10.93 15.61
C GLY A 37 5.88 10.51 14.14
N ARG A 38 6.33 9.27 13.87
CA ARG A 38 6.04 8.61 12.59
C ARG A 38 4.80 7.74 12.80
N SER A 39 3.80 7.90 11.96
CA SER A 39 2.65 6.99 11.94
C SER A 39 3.10 5.59 11.55
N HIS A 40 2.50 4.58 12.18
CA HIS A 40 2.88 3.18 11.98
C HIS A 40 1.81 2.24 12.51
N TYR A 41 1.79 1.05 11.93
CA TYR A 41 0.99 -0.12 12.29
C TYR A 41 1.27 -0.75 13.69
N PHE A 42 2.17 -0.18 14.54
CA PHE A 42 2.44 -0.77 15.88
C PHE A 42 2.93 0.19 16.97
N THR A 43 2.07 0.64 17.90
CA THR A 43 2.58 0.96 19.24
C THR A 43 2.57 -0.27 20.15
N PHE A 44 3.71 -0.97 20.24
CA PHE A 44 3.95 -1.95 21.29
C PHE A 44 4.24 -1.23 22.60
N ASN A 45 3.21 -1.08 23.43
CA ASN A 45 3.42 -1.08 24.87
C ASN A 45 2.50 -2.13 25.49
N SER A 46 3.06 -2.97 26.35
CA SER A 46 2.48 -4.23 26.80
C SER A 46 1.23 -4.01 27.66
N PHE A 47 0.03 -4.28 27.12
CA PHE A 47 -1.16 -4.83 27.80
C PHE A 47 -2.39 -4.53 26.93
N ILE A 48 -2.81 -5.48 26.09
CA ILE A 48 -4.20 -5.79 25.63
C ILE A 48 -5.10 -4.65 25.05
N TRP A 49 -4.63 -3.39 24.99
CA TRP A 49 -5.44 -2.20 24.69
C TRP A 49 -4.74 -1.17 23.78
N SER A 50 -3.60 -1.50 23.17
CA SER A 50 -2.94 -0.59 22.22
C SER A 50 -3.66 -0.57 20.87
N ALA A 51 -3.58 0.58 20.18
CA ALA A 51 -4.05 0.72 18.82
C ALA A 51 -3.13 -0.03 17.84
N GLN A 52 -3.74 -0.76 16.92
CA GLN A 52 -3.04 -1.43 15.81
C GLN A 52 -2.64 -0.42 14.73
N VAL A 53 -3.21 0.79 14.72
CA VAL A 53 -2.76 1.88 13.86
C VAL A 53 -2.62 3.13 14.73
N ALA A 54 -1.44 3.72 14.74
CA ALA A 54 -1.20 5.00 15.40
C ALA A 54 -0.91 6.08 14.36
N VAL A 55 -1.75 7.10 14.31
CA VAL A 55 -1.63 8.25 13.42
C VAL A 55 -1.28 9.47 14.26
N TYR A 56 -0.23 10.20 13.86
CA TYR A 56 0.23 11.40 14.54
C TYR A 56 -0.25 12.63 13.76
N SER A 57 -0.73 13.66 14.45
CA SER A 57 -1.12 14.93 13.81
C SER A 57 0.06 15.84 13.51
N LYS A 58 1.27 15.47 13.98
CA LYS A 58 2.51 16.21 13.75
C LYS A 58 3.58 15.25 13.26
N ASN A 59 4.33 15.70 12.25
CA ASN A 59 5.42 14.95 11.67
C ASN A 59 6.58 14.76 12.67
N THR A 60 7.62 14.03 12.28
CA THR A 60 8.80 13.79 13.15
C THR A 60 9.58 15.06 13.49
N LYS A 61 9.40 16.16 12.75
CA LYS A 61 9.97 17.49 12.99
C LYS A 61 9.07 18.38 13.86
N GLY A 62 7.86 17.93 14.18
CA GLY A 62 6.88 18.66 15.00
C GLY A 62 5.99 19.64 14.26
N GLU A 63 6.01 19.61 12.93
CA GLU A 63 5.12 20.40 12.08
C GLU A 63 3.75 19.71 11.98
N GLU A 64 2.66 20.47 11.94
CA GLU A 64 1.31 19.91 11.77
C GLU A 64 1.17 19.30 10.37
N GLU A 65 0.63 18.08 10.32
CA GLU A 65 0.34 17.37 9.08
C GLU A 65 -1.01 17.86 8.51
N ASP A 66 -1.11 17.99 7.18
CA ASP A 66 -2.41 18.27 6.54
C ASP A 66 -3.37 17.11 6.83
N SER A 67 -4.65 17.44 6.97
CA SER A 67 -5.74 16.48 6.97
C SER A 67 -5.65 15.42 5.84
N ARG A 68 -5.14 15.80 4.66
CA ARG A 68 -4.90 14.88 3.54
C ARG A 68 -3.79 13.88 3.85
N ASP A 69 -2.70 14.31 4.45
CA ASP A 69 -1.55 13.46 4.79
C ASP A 69 -1.92 12.49 5.92
N ILE A 70 -2.64 12.98 6.93
CA ILE A 70 -3.22 12.15 8.00
C ILE A 70 -4.18 11.11 7.41
N PHE A 71 -5.01 11.50 6.44
CA PHE A 71 -5.93 10.58 5.77
C PHE A 71 -5.18 9.53 4.96
N GLY A 72 -4.25 9.93 4.09
CA GLY A 72 -3.45 9.03 3.25
C GLY A 72 -2.68 8.01 4.09
N THR A 73 -1.97 8.49 5.11
CA THR A 73 -1.28 7.66 6.08
C THR A 73 -2.22 6.67 6.76
N THR A 74 -3.42 7.10 7.16
CA THR A 74 -4.41 6.20 7.75
C THR A 74 -4.81 5.10 6.77
N ILE A 75 -4.97 5.43 5.49
CA ILE A 75 -5.30 4.47 4.44
C ILE A 75 -4.15 3.47 4.21
N HIS A 76 -2.89 3.93 4.18
CA HIS A 76 -1.69 3.08 4.07
C HIS A 76 -1.66 2.01 5.16
N GLU A 77 -1.82 2.43 6.41
CA GLU A 77 -1.80 1.51 7.55
C GLU A 77 -3.00 0.56 7.55
N LEU A 78 -4.17 1.01 7.07
CA LEU A 78 -5.33 0.14 6.89
C LEU A 78 -5.11 -0.90 5.79
N ALA A 79 -4.35 -0.60 4.74
CA ALA A 79 -4.02 -1.53 3.68
C ALA A 79 -3.14 -2.68 4.22
N HIS A 80 -2.17 -2.35 5.08
CA HIS A 80 -1.38 -3.34 5.83
C HIS A 80 -2.27 -4.26 6.69
N VAL A 81 -3.21 -3.67 7.46
CA VAL A 81 -4.16 -4.44 8.29
C VAL A 81 -5.03 -5.37 7.45
N ALA A 82 -5.53 -4.91 6.31
CA ALA A 82 -6.38 -5.71 5.42
C ALA A 82 -5.60 -6.92 4.87
N HIS A 83 -4.33 -6.73 4.51
CA HIS A 83 -3.45 -7.80 4.03
C HIS A 83 -3.20 -8.89 5.09
N TRP A 84 -3.06 -8.49 6.36
CA TRP A 84 -3.02 -9.43 7.49
C TRP A 84 -4.29 -10.29 7.61
N GLY A 85 -5.45 -9.68 7.40
CA GLY A 85 -6.74 -10.36 7.37
C GLY A 85 -6.83 -11.47 6.32
N MET A 86 -6.00 -11.41 5.27
CA MET A 86 -5.91 -12.41 4.20
C MET A 86 -4.99 -13.59 4.52
N GLY A 87 -4.50 -13.69 5.77
CA GLY A 87 -3.73 -14.83 6.28
C GLY A 87 -2.24 -14.53 6.53
N TYR A 88 -1.79 -13.31 6.22
CA TYR A 88 -0.43 -12.86 6.49
C TYR A 88 -0.25 -12.65 8.01
N SER A 89 0.49 -13.52 8.69
CA SER A 89 0.55 -13.55 10.16
C SER A 89 1.48 -12.48 10.75
N THR A 90 1.36 -12.20 12.06
CA THR A 90 2.32 -11.36 12.81
C THR A 90 3.73 -11.84 12.69
N GLY A 91 3.93 -13.15 12.84
CA GLY A 91 5.23 -13.78 12.70
C GLY A 91 5.79 -13.54 11.31
N GLN A 92 4.97 -13.65 10.26
CA GLN A 92 5.40 -13.47 8.89
C GLN A 92 5.64 -12.01 8.51
N PHE A 93 4.84 -11.04 8.96
CA PHE A 93 5.13 -9.61 8.75
C PHE A 93 6.38 -9.18 9.51
N VAL A 94 6.53 -9.62 10.76
CA VAL A 94 7.72 -9.32 11.56
C VAL A 94 8.94 -10.01 10.97
N LEU A 95 8.81 -11.25 10.46
CA LEU A 95 9.86 -11.93 9.70
C LEU A 95 10.13 -11.24 8.37
N ASP A 96 9.15 -10.76 7.61
CA ASP A 96 9.41 -10.10 6.33
C ASP A 96 10.01 -8.69 6.58
N ALA A 97 9.49 -7.94 7.55
CA ALA A 97 10.08 -6.68 8.00
C ALA A 97 11.50 -6.84 8.62
N LEU A 98 11.83 -7.99 9.24
CA LEU A 98 13.15 -8.26 9.84
C LEU A 98 14.10 -9.09 8.96
N THR A 99 13.59 -9.83 7.97
CA THR A 99 14.35 -10.86 7.22
C THR A 99 14.05 -10.91 5.72
N SER A 100 13.02 -10.23 5.18
CA SER A 100 12.66 -10.32 3.75
C SER A 100 11.96 -9.06 3.21
N ASP A 101 12.71 -8.21 2.51
CA ASP A 101 12.28 -7.17 1.56
C ASP A 101 10.79 -6.73 1.62
N PRO A 102 10.43 -5.68 2.40
CA PRO A 102 9.04 -5.23 2.59
C PRO A 102 8.40 -4.61 1.33
N LYS A 103 9.01 -4.76 0.15
CA LYS A 103 8.54 -4.26 -1.14
C LYS A 103 7.09 -4.57 -1.43
N LEU A 104 6.66 -5.83 -1.33
CA LEU A 104 5.29 -6.21 -1.67
C LEU A 104 4.26 -5.50 -0.76
N PRO A 105 4.31 -5.67 0.58
CA PRO A 105 3.31 -5.03 1.45
C PRO A 105 3.37 -3.50 1.39
N GLU A 106 4.56 -2.88 1.34
CA GLU A 106 4.67 -1.42 1.27
C GLU A 106 4.22 -0.86 -0.09
N SER A 107 4.60 -1.48 -1.21
CA SER A 107 4.14 -1.04 -2.54
C SER A 107 2.63 -1.16 -2.71
N TRP A 108 2.03 -2.20 -2.11
CA TRP A 108 0.57 -2.31 -2.05
C TRP A 108 -0.05 -1.15 -1.27
N ALA A 109 0.44 -0.90 -0.05
CA ALA A 109 -0.09 0.14 0.81
C ALA A 109 0.06 1.54 0.19
N VAL A 110 1.21 1.84 -0.43
CA VAL A 110 1.48 3.08 -1.18
C VAL A 110 0.44 3.31 -2.28
N GLY A 111 0.15 2.29 -3.09
CA GLY A 111 -0.82 2.45 -4.18
C GLY A 111 -2.25 2.62 -3.71
N VAL A 112 -2.64 1.92 -2.63
CA VAL A 112 -3.96 2.09 -2.01
C VAL A 112 -4.09 3.49 -1.42
N GLU A 113 -3.06 3.98 -0.72
CA GLU A 113 -2.97 5.34 -0.20
C GLU A 113 -3.14 6.36 -1.34
N TRP A 114 -2.31 6.28 -2.38
CA TRP A 114 -2.35 7.19 -3.52
C TRP A 114 -3.73 7.21 -4.16
N LYS A 115 -4.28 6.04 -4.50
CA LYS A 115 -5.53 5.97 -5.27
C LYS A 115 -6.73 6.45 -4.46
N VAL A 116 -6.87 5.99 -3.22
CA VAL A 116 -8.02 6.36 -2.37
C VAL A 116 -7.94 7.84 -2.00
N THR A 117 -6.75 8.36 -1.70
CA THR A 117 -6.56 9.78 -1.35
C THR A 117 -6.82 10.67 -2.56
N LYS A 118 -6.26 10.34 -3.73
CA LYS A 118 -6.51 11.07 -4.99
C LYS A 118 -8.00 11.08 -5.37
N ASP A 119 -8.71 9.96 -5.19
CA ASP A 119 -10.14 9.86 -5.48
C ASP A 119 -11.05 10.64 -4.51
N ILE A 120 -10.56 10.99 -3.32
CA ILE A 120 -11.32 11.75 -2.31
C ILE A 120 -10.97 13.25 -2.38
N TYR A 121 -9.69 13.57 -2.51
CA TYR A 121 -9.20 14.95 -2.43
C TYR A 121 -8.87 15.58 -3.79
N GLY A 122 -8.93 14.82 -4.88
CA GLY A 122 -8.60 15.26 -6.25
C GLY A 122 -7.10 15.37 -6.53
N SER A 123 -6.25 15.31 -5.51
CA SER A 123 -4.80 15.33 -5.62
C SER A 123 -4.14 14.50 -4.50
N TYR A 124 -2.90 14.10 -4.73
CA TYR A 124 -2.05 13.42 -3.76
C TYR A 124 -0.69 14.15 -3.71
N PRO A 125 -0.15 14.45 -2.50
CA PRO A 125 0.99 15.35 -2.35
C PRO A 125 2.34 14.68 -2.60
N GLU A 126 2.46 13.37 -2.39
CA GLU A 126 3.71 12.65 -2.65
C GLU A 126 3.76 12.11 -4.07
N ASP A 127 4.78 12.51 -4.82
CA ASP A 127 4.98 12.07 -6.20
C ASP A 127 6.12 11.06 -6.29
N LEU A 128 5.80 9.78 -6.02
CA LEU A 128 6.75 8.69 -6.24
C LEU A 128 7.06 8.44 -7.73
N GLN A 129 6.25 8.97 -8.65
CA GLN A 129 6.53 8.90 -10.08
C GLN A 129 7.63 9.88 -10.50
N SER A 130 7.96 10.87 -9.67
CA SER A 130 9.16 11.69 -9.83
C SER A 130 10.48 11.00 -9.47
N TYR A 131 10.45 9.73 -9.05
CA TYR A 131 11.65 9.04 -8.58
C TYR A 131 12.39 8.34 -9.72
N THR A 132 13.72 8.47 -9.70
CA THR A 132 14.58 7.64 -10.56
C THR A 132 14.51 6.17 -10.13
N ILE A 133 14.85 5.26 -11.05
CA ILE A 133 14.96 3.81 -10.77
C ILE A 133 15.87 3.58 -9.54
N LYS A 134 16.99 4.29 -9.45
CA LYS A 134 17.91 4.20 -8.31
C LYS A 134 17.23 4.62 -6.99
N SER A 135 16.49 5.73 -7.01
CA SER A 135 15.77 6.20 -5.83
C SER A 135 14.74 5.17 -5.37
N ILE A 136 13.99 4.58 -6.31
CA ILE A 136 12.98 3.54 -6.02
C ILE A 136 13.64 2.31 -5.38
N THR A 137 14.74 1.80 -5.95
CA THR A 137 15.43 0.61 -5.41
C THR A 137 16.03 0.86 -4.04
N ASP A 138 16.45 2.09 -3.75
CA ASP A 138 17.01 2.48 -2.45
C ASP A 138 15.91 2.79 -1.40
N ASN A 139 14.64 2.93 -1.81
CA ASN A 139 13.53 3.43 -0.97
C ASN A 139 12.90 2.37 -0.06
N LYS A 140 13.67 1.40 0.46
CA LYS A 140 13.25 0.43 1.49
C LYS A 140 11.88 -0.23 1.24
N GLY A 141 11.51 -0.46 -0.02
CA GLY A 141 10.25 -1.11 -0.40
C GLY A 141 9.08 -0.22 -0.77
N TYR A 142 9.21 1.11 -0.63
CA TYR A 142 8.22 2.06 -1.12
C TYR A 142 8.43 2.29 -2.62
N THR A 143 7.62 1.63 -3.45
CA THR A 143 7.70 1.71 -4.92
C THR A 143 6.40 2.24 -5.54
N PRO A 144 6.46 2.87 -6.73
CA PRO A 144 5.26 3.31 -7.44
C PRO A 144 4.51 2.17 -8.15
N LEU A 145 4.88 0.89 -7.95
CA LEU A 145 4.36 -0.25 -8.72
C LEU A 145 2.83 -0.21 -8.90
N VAL A 146 2.06 -0.05 -7.83
CA VAL A 146 0.60 -0.10 -7.91
C VAL A 146 0.02 1.14 -8.59
N ILE A 147 0.70 2.28 -8.51
CA ILE A 147 0.33 3.51 -9.21
C ILE A 147 0.45 3.27 -10.72
N ASP A 148 1.63 2.80 -11.14
CA ASP A 148 1.99 2.47 -12.53
C ASP A 148 1.13 1.36 -13.14
N LEU A 149 0.67 0.39 -12.34
CA LEU A 149 -0.28 -0.61 -12.81
C LEU A 149 -1.67 0.01 -13.11
N ILE A 150 -2.01 1.15 -12.50
CA ILE A 150 -3.36 1.75 -12.56
C ILE A 150 -3.43 2.92 -13.55
N ASP A 151 -2.50 3.88 -13.48
CA ASP A 151 -2.52 5.08 -14.30
C ASP A 151 -1.86 4.90 -15.67
N ASP A 152 -1.71 5.98 -16.42
CA ASP A 152 -1.17 6.02 -17.77
C ASP A 152 0.10 6.88 -17.89
N GLU A 153 0.76 7.14 -16.75
CA GLU A 153 1.89 8.05 -16.66
C GLU A 153 3.22 7.31 -16.91
N ASN A 154 3.84 7.53 -18.07
CA ASN A 154 5.19 7.03 -18.34
C ASN A 154 6.24 8.01 -17.79
N GLN A 155 6.87 7.67 -16.65
CA GLN A 155 7.83 8.56 -15.99
C GLN A 155 9.00 8.93 -16.90
N LYS A 156 9.52 7.99 -17.70
CA LYS A 156 10.59 8.29 -18.66
C LYS A 156 10.18 9.33 -19.69
N VAL A 157 8.97 9.26 -20.24
CA VAL A 157 8.46 10.25 -21.20
C VAL A 157 8.30 11.61 -20.53
N THR A 158 7.68 11.64 -19.36
CA THR A 158 7.44 12.89 -18.59
C THR A 158 8.74 13.55 -18.14
N HIS A 159 9.77 12.77 -17.87
CA HIS A 159 11.11 13.26 -17.58
C HIS A 159 12.02 13.34 -18.82
N TYR A 160 11.48 13.81 -19.95
CA TYR A 160 12.24 14.14 -21.17
C TYR A 160 13.03 12.96 -21.77
N ASN A 161 12.43 11.77 -21.79
CA ASN A 161 13.05 10.51 -22.23
C ASN A 161 14.31 10.11 -21.43
N ASN A 162 14.43 10.57 -20.19
CA ASN A 162 15.58 10.28 -19.35
C ASN A 162 15.56 8.82 -18.88
N SER A 163 16.60 8.06 -19.25
CA SER A 163 16.72 6.64 -18.93
C SER A 163 16.99 6.33 -17.45
N ALA A 164 17.15 7.36 -16.61
CA ALA A 164 17.17 7.20 -15.16
C ALA A 164 15.77 6.91 -14.57
N TYR A 165 14.70 7.15 -15.34
CA TYR A 165 13.32 6.94 -14.91
C TYR A 165 12.73 5.67 -15.55
N PRO A 166 11.74 5.04 -14.91
CA PRO A 166 11.07 3.86 -15.46
C PRO A 166 10.40 4.15 -16.81
N ASP A 167 10.58 3.25 -17.78
CA ASP A 167 9.84 3.27 -19.04
C ASP A 167 8.49 2.55 -18.85
N ASP A 168 7.62 3.17 -18.05
CA ASP A 168 6.33 2.58 -17.70
C ASP A 168 5.34 2.59 -18.87
N LYS A 169 4.89 1.41 -19.26
CA LYS A 169 3.95 1.18 -20.36
C LYS A 169 2.77 0.33 -19.90
N VAL A 170 2.61 0.15 -18.60
CA VAL A 170 1.47 -0.56 -18.03
C VAL A 170 0.40 0.47 -17.69
N SER A 171 -0.87 0.11 -17.85
CA SER A 171 -1.97 0.95 -17.40
C SER A 171 -3.26 0.14 -17.24
N GLY A 172 -4.25 0.72 -16.56
CA GLY A 172 -5.64 0.24 -16.67
C GLY A 172 -5.99 -0.96 -15.80
N TYR A 173 -5.12 -1.42 -14.90
CA TYR A 173 -5.58 -2.29 -13.81
C TYR A 173 -6.40 -1.48 -12.79
N THR A 174 -7.27 -2.17 -12.08
CA THR A 174 -8.03 -1.60 -10.96
C THR A 174 -7.46 -2.09 -9.63
N LEU A 175 -7.63 -1.29 -8.57
CA LEU A 175 -7.29 -1.73 -7.21
C LEU A 175 -7.92 -3.08 -6.85
N LYS A 176 -9.14 -3.34 -7.32
CA LYS A 176 -9.80 -4.64 -7.12
C LYS A 176 -9.04 -5.78 -7.77
N GLN A 177 -8.65 -5.65 -9.04
CA GLN A 177 -7.89 -6.68 -9.75
C GLN A 177 -6.56 -6.95 -9.05
N LEU A 178 -5.86 -5.88 -8.62
CA LEU A 178 -4.59 -6.01 -7.92
C LEU A 178 -4.75 -6.65 -6.54
N ASN A 179 -5.77 -6.26 -5.76
CA ASN A 179 -6.14 -6.87 -4.48
C ASN A 179 -6.47 -8.37 -4.64
N ASP A 180 -7.27 -8.71 -5.63
CA ASP A 180 -7.67 -10.08 -5.92
C ASP A 180 -6.50 -10.97 -6.38
N ALA A 181 -5.44 -10.36 -6.92
CA ALA A 181 -4.20 -11.02 -7.31
C ALA A 181 -3.16 -11.08 -6.18
N LEU A 182 -3.36 -10.37 -5.06
CA LEU A 182 -2.41 -10.38 -3.95
C LEU A 182 -2.20 -11.81 -3.43
N PRO A 183 -0.94 -12.19 -3.17
CA PRO A 183 -0.68 -13.47 -2.58
C PRO A 183 -0.89 -13.42 -1.06
N GLY A 184 -1.30 -14.57 -0.50
CA GLY A 184 -1.46 -14.73 0.95
C GLY A 184 -0.11 -14.87 1.67
N ALA A 185 -0.14 -15.49 2.85
CA ALA A 185 1.00 -15.59 3.78
C ALA A 185 2.34 -16.10 3.23
N LEU A 186 2.32 -16.87 2.14
CA LEU A 186 3.52 -17.48 1.52
C LEU A 186 3.82 -16.86 0.14
N GLY A 187 3.29 -15.67 -0.10
CA GLY A 187 3.43 -14.93 -1.34
C GLY A 187 4.78 -14.25 -1.51
N SER A 188 5.24 -14.16 -2.75
CA SER A 188 6.38 -13.32 -3.14
C SER A 188 5.98 -12.24 -4.13
N TRP A 189 6.83 -11.23 -4.29
CA TRP A 189 6.78 -10.22 -5.35
C TRP A 189 6.49 -10.85 -6.72
N TRP A 190 7.22 -11.90 -7.06
CA TRP A 190 7.06 -12.63 -8.31
C TRP A 190 5.75 -13.43 -8.40
N SER A 191 5.26 -13.97 -7.29
CA SER A 191 3.96 -14.65 -7.28
C SER A 191 2.79 -13.68 -7.53
N TRP A 192 2.92 -12.44 -7.07
CA TRP A 192 1.91 -11.41 -7.32
C TRP A 192 1.88 -11.04 -8.80
N ARG A 193 3.05 -10.79 -9.41
CA ARG A 193 3.21 -10.58 -10.86
C ARG A 193 2.49 -11.65 -11.68
N THR A 194 2.78 -12.92 -11.38
CA THR A 194 2.19 -14.05 -12.09
C THR A 194 0.67 -14.05 -11.96
N LYS A 195 0.14 -13.85 -10.76
CA LYS A 195 -1.31 -13.80 -10.53
C LYS A 195 -2.00 -12.64 -11.23
N ILE A 196 -1.36 -11.46 -11.32
CA ILE A 196 -1.91 -10.32 -12.05
C ILE A 196 -2.16 -10.71 -13.51
N LYS A 197 -1.14 -11.28 -14.16
CA LYS A 197 -1.18 -11.68 -15.57
C LYS A 197 -2.10 -12.88 -15.85
N GLU A 198 -2.16 -13.85 -14.94
CA GLU A 198 -2.98 -15.05 -15.15
C GLU A 198 -4.48 -14.80 -14.93
N LYS A 199 -4.82 -13.84 -14.05
CA LYS A 199 -6.20 -13.66 -13.57
C LYS A 199 -6.98 -12.63 -14.37
N TYR A 200 -6.30 -11.70 -15.04
CA TYR A 200 -6.91 -10.61 -15.78
C TYR A 200 -6.21 -10.38 -17.11
N ASN A 201 -6.99 -10.32 -18.18
CA ASN A 201 -6.51 -9.85 -19.47
C ASN A 201 -6.43 -8.33 -19.46
N ASN A 202 -5.26 -7.78 -19.77
CA ASN A 202 -5.04 -6.34 -19.90
C ASN A 202 -4.20 -6.09 -21.17
N SER A 203 -4.56 -5.07 -21.97
CA SER A 203 -3.87 -4.73 -23.21
C SER A 203 -2.40 -4.34 -23.06
N THR A 204 -1.94 -4.06 -21.84
CA THR A 204 -0.54 -3.72 -21.52
C THR A 204 0.15 -4.76 -20.64
N GLU A 205 -0.42 -5.95 -20.48
CA GLU A 205 0.08 -6.99 -19.57
C GLU A 205 1.50 -7.50 -19.92
N GLU A 206 1.91 -7.38 -21.18
CA GLU A 206 3.23 -7.75 -21.67
C GLU A 206 4.33 -6.90 -21.03
N ASN A 207 4.00 -5.68 -20.59
CA ASN A 207 4.93 -4.75 -19.95
C ASN A 207 5.00 -4.93 -18.42
N VAL A 208 4.12 -5.72 -17.81
CA VAL A 208 4.11 -5.96 -16.34
C VAL A 208 5.44 -6.56 -15.86
N ASP A 209 6.07 -7.41 -16.67
CA ASP A 209 7.35 -8.05 -16.32
C ASP A 209 8.47 -7.01 -16.20
N TYR A 210 8.40 -5.90 -16.94
CA TYR A 210 9.36 -4.81 -16.85
C TYR A 210 9.27 -4.10 -15.50
N LEU A 211 8.07 -3.69 -15.07
CA LEU A 211 7.89 -2.98 -13.79
C LEU A 211 8.38 -3.82 -12.60
N PHE A 212 7.95 -5.08 -12.53
CA PHE A 212 8.35 -5.97 -11.44
C PHE A 212 9.86 -6.24 -11.39
N ARG A 213 10.55 -6.23 -12.54
CA ARG A 213 12.02 -6.34 -12.58
C ARG A 213 12.72 -5.03 -12.23
N THR A 214 12.18 -3.91 -12.67
CA THR A 214 12.78 -2.58 -12.45
C THR A 214 12.74 -2.18 -10.97
N TYR A 215 11.70 -2.60 -10.24
CA TYR A 215 11.49 -2.22 -8.84
C TYR A 215 11.98 -3.25 -7.81
N ASN A 216 12.49 -4.40 -8.25
CA ASN A 216 12.99 -5.47 -7.39
C ASN A 216 14.51 -5.45 -7.28
#